data_AF-A0A7R9EJA1-F1
#
_entry.id   AF-A0A7R9EJA1-F1
#
_cell.length_a   1.000
_cell.length_b   1.000
_cell.length_c   1.000
_cell.angle_alpha   90.00
_cell.angle_beta   90.00
_cell.angle_gamma   90.00
#
_symmetry.space_group_name_H-M   'P 1'
#
loop_
_entity.id
_entity.type
_entity.pdbx_description
1 polymer ?
#
loop_
_entity_poly.entity_id
_entity_poly.type
_entity_poly.pdbx_seq_one_letter_code
_entity_poly.pdbx_strand_id
1 'polypeptide(L)'
;MKQTINLSVAFWSLALCMFVSIQYNIEITEKRQLAGDNICSVGKASDDGCSVPDPSDGDIPTCDSTYSIDIPNSTTLWEADPRPENSAEYYQFTQFAMSLNEMEEGMKTKLCPTDCRLRPDIRKLEEGDIDGAAAEKTRLEEKQRDARKARKGKKSLEWTPRWFTLGINPHTKQEDWLYNGGYWDRNFTHIPDIF
;
A
#
# COMPACT_ATOMS: atom_id res chain seq x y z
N MET A 1 -5.56 13.87 -42.47
CA MET A 1 -6.55 13.65 -41.39
C MET A 1 -5.87 14.09 -40.11
N LYS A 2 -6.39 15.08 -39.37
CA LYS A 2 -5.77 15.52 -38.11
C LYS A 2 -6.17 14.52 -37.01
N GLN A 3 -5.19 13.95 -36.31
CA GLN A 3 -5.45 13.12 -35.13
C GLN A 3 -4.98 13.90 -33.90
N THR A 4 -5.95 14.36 -33.10
CA THR A 4 -5.68 15.01 -31.82
C THR A 4 -5.56 13.92 -30.76
N ILE A 5 -4.41 13.84 -30.10
CA ILE A 5 -4.21 12.95 -28.97
C ILE A 5 -4.25 13.83 -27.70
N ASN A 6 -5.18 13.53 -26.81
CA ASN A 6 -5.25 14.13 -25.49
C ASN A 6 -4.35 13.31 -24.56
N LEU A 7 -3.29 13.93 -24.04
CA LEU A 7 -2.42 13.32 -23.04
C LEU A 7 -2.54 14.11 -21.75
N SER A 8 -2.65 13.40 -20.63
CA SER A 8 -2.62 13.99 -19.29
C SER A 8 -1.27 13.71 -18.66
N VAL A 9 -0.60 14.75 -18.15
CA VAL A 9 0.59 14.58 -17.31
C VAL A 9 0.14 14.64 -15.86
N ALA A 10 0.46 13.58 -15.13
CA ALA A 10 0.10 13.39 -13.75
C ALA A 10 1.31 13.64 -12.84
N PHE A 11 1.16 14.52 -11.85
CA PHE A 11 2.15 14.74 -10.81
C PHE A 11 1.69 14.08 -9.51
N TRP A 12 2.60 13.38 -8.86
CA TRP A 12 2.34 12.71 -7.59
C TRP A 12 3.36 13.15 -6.54
N SER A 13 2.86 13.49 -5.37
CA SER A 13 3.68 13.61 -4.16
C SER A 13 3.03 12.80 -3.05
N LEU A 14 3.72 11.75 -2.62
CA LEU A 14 3.38 11.00 -1.41
C LEU A 14 3.41 11.89 -0.16
N ALA A 15 4.30 12.88 -0.14
CA ALA A 15 4.45 13.80 0.98
C ALA A 15 3.29 14.80 1.08
N LEU A 16 2.76 15.26 -0.07
CA LEU A 16 1.63 16.20 -0.15
C LEU A 16 0.27 15.50 -0.22
N CYS A 17 0.24 14.18 -0.38
CA CYS A 17 -0.99 13.40 -0.58
C CYS A 17 -1.95 14.03 -1.61
N MET A 18 -1.41 14.49 -2.74
CA MET A 18 -2.20 15.08 -3.81
C MET A 18 -1.83 14.48 -5.17
N PHE A 19 -2.85 14.39 -6.02
CA PHE A 19 -2.73 14.02 -7.42
C PHE A 19 -3.27 15.15 -8.30
N VAL A 20 -2.47 15.63 -9.22
CA VAL A 20 -2.82 16.75 -10.10
C VAL A 20 -2.56 16.35 -11.55
N SER A 21 -3.52 16.66 -12.44
CA SER A 21 -3.39 16.43 -13.88
C SER A 21 -3.35 17.73 -14.66
N ILE A 22 -2.43 17.81 -15.63
CA ILE A 22 -2.40 18.83 -16.67
C ILE A 22 -2.78 18.18 -18.00
N GLN A 23 -3.80 18.70 -18.66
CA GLN A 23 -4.22 18.23 -19.98
C GLN A 23 -3.40 18.94 -21.07
N TYR A 24 -2.75 18.18 -21.95
CA TYR A 24 -2.09 18.70 -23.16
C TYR A 24 -2.81 18.19 -24.41
N ASN A 25 -3.05 19.10 -25.35
CA ASN A 25 -3.51 18.78 -26.70
C ASN A 25 -2.28 18.79 -27.63
N ILE A 26 -1.87 17.63 -28.14
CA ILE A 26 -0.79 17.54 -29.13
C ILE A 26 -1.42 17.34 -30.51
N GLU A 27 -1.25 18.33 -31.40
CA GLU A 27 -1.60 18.20 -32.82
C GLU A 27 -0.43 17.58 -33.60
N ILE A 28 -0.55 16.30 -33.99
CA ILE A 28 0.43 15.65 -34.86
C ILE A 28 0.07 15.98 -36.32
N THR A 29 0.94 16.75 -37.00
CA THR A 29 0.83 17.01 -38.44
C THR A 29 1.84 16.14 -39.19
N GLU A 30 1.35 15.23 -40.04
CA GLU A 30 2.19 14.39 -40.90
C GLU A 30 2.92 15.27 -41.93
N LYS A 31 4.21 15.57 -41.69
CA LYS A 31 5.07 16.22 -42.69
C LYS A 31 5.86 15.15 -43.44
N ARG A 32 5.48 14.86 -44.69
CA ARG A 32 6.45 14.41 -45.70
C ARG A 32 7.44 15.56 -45.93
N GLN A 33 8.75 15.27 -45.95
CA GLN A 33 9.60 15.39 -47.15
C GLN A 33 11.12 15.52 -46.85
N LEU A 34 11.90 14.68 -47.57
CA LEU A 34 13.28 14.80 -48.10
C LEU A 34 14.52 14.98 -47.21
N ALA A 35 15.57 14.29 -47.68
CA ALA A 35 16.94 14.19 -47.16
C ALA A 35 17.73 15.51 -47.18
N GLY A 36 18.71 15.61 -46.29
CA GLY A 36 19.75 16.63 -46.29
C GLY A 36 20.65 16.55 -45.06
N ASP A 37 21.93 16.29 -45.28
CA ASP A 37 22.98 16.05 -44.30
C ASP A 37 23.32 17.28 -43.42
N ASN A 38 23.68 17.05 -42.14
CA ASN A 38 24.95 17.55 -41.56
C ASN A 38 25.17 17.08 -40.11
N ILE A 39 26.42 16.70 -39.85
CA ILE A 39 26.97 16.18 -38.58
C ILE A 39 27.68 17.31 -37.80
N CYS A 40 27.86 17.05 -36.49
CA CYS A 40 28.78 17.64 -35.49
C CYS A 40 28.21 18.79 -34.64
N SER A 41 28.39 18.86 -33.32
CA SER A 41 29.41 18.24 -32.45
C SER A 41 28.95 18.19 -30.97
N VAL A 42 29.43 17.17 -30.25
CA VAL A 42 29.29 16.96 -28.80
C VAL A 42 30.29 17.83 -28.04
N GLY A 43 29.79 18.65 -27.10
CA GLY A 43 30.58 19.40 -26.12
C GLY A 43 30.60 18.70 -24.75
N LYS A 44 31.80 18.53 -24.20
CA LYS A 44 32.15 17.73 -23.02
C LYS A 44 31.60 18.31 -21.70
N ALA A 45 31.24 17.39 -20.79
CA ALA A 45 31.05 17.64 -19.37
C ALA A 45 32.41 17.93 -18.70
N SER A 46 32.46 18.96 -17.85
CA SER A 46 33.53 19.21 -16.91
C SER A 46 33.07 18.80 -15.51
N ASP A 47 33.82 17.84 -14.99
CA ASP A 47 33.87 17.31 -13.63
C ASP A 47 34.52 18.36 -12.71
N ASP A 48 33.81 18.82 -11.68
CA ASP A 48 34.38 19.56 -10.56
C ASP A 48 33.72 19.07 -9.27
N GLY A 49 34.49 18.30 -8.51
CA GLY A 49 34.10 17.72 -7.23
C GLY A 49 33.91 18.76 -6.13
N CYS A 50 32.88 18.56 -5.30
CA CYS A 50 32.70 19.29 -4.05
C CYS A 50 32.63 18.28 -2.90
N SER A 51 33.50 18.48 -1.92
CA SER A 51 33.68 17.67 -0.73
C SER A 51 32.43 17.78 0.18
N VAL A 52 31.80 16.65 0.49
CA VAL A 52 30.64 16.58 1.38
C VAL A 52 31.13 16.60 2.85
N PRO A 53 30.75 17.56 3.70
CA PRO A 53 30.97 17.45 5.13
C PRO A 53 29.91 16.54 5.74
N ASP A 54 30.35 15.66 6.62
CA ASP A 54 29.56 14.73 7.43
C ASP A 54 28.56 15.48 8.33
N PRO A 55 27.24 15.20 8.29
CA PRO A 55 26.28 15.86 9.17
C PRO A 55 26.28 15.22 10.55
N SER A 56 26.59 16.02 11.57
CA SER A 56 26.44 15.69 12.99
C SER A 56 25.01 15.30 13.35
N ASP A 57 24.86 14.24 14.14
CA ASP A 57 23.61 13.78 14.77
C ASP A 57 22.79 14.93 15.40
N GLY A 58 21.53 15.08 14.97
CA GLY A 58 20.56 15.96 15.61
C GLY A 58 19.62 16.62 14.61
N ASP A 59 18.47 15.99 14.41
CA ASP A 59 17.30 16.43 13.63
C ASP A 59 17.51 16.54 12.11
N ILE A 60 17.13 15.46 11.41
CA ILE A 60 16.79 15.54 9.98
C ILE A 60 15.67 16.60 9.87
N PRO A 61 15.87 17.70 9.14
CA PRO A 61 14.81 18.67 8.93
C PRO A 61 13.62 17.94 8.30
N THR A 62 12.52 17.84 9.02
CA THR A 62 11.25 17.48 8.40
C THR A 62 10.96 18.55 7.37
N CYS A 63 11.04 18.17 6.09
CA CYS A 63 10.70 19.11 5.03
C CYS A 63 9.24 19.51 5.23
N ASP A 64 9.03 20.80 5.47
CA ASP A 64 7.72 21.42 5.61
C ASP A 64 7.09 21.55 4.21
N SER A 65 7.04 20.43 3.47
CA SER A 65 6.51 20.37 2.12
C SER A 65 4.99 20.39 2.20
N THR A 66 4.44 21.49 2.73
CA THR A 66 3.08 21.94 2.51
C THR A 66 3.11 22.96 1.36
N TYR A 67 3.83 22.63 0.29
CA TYR A 67 3.76 23.41 -0.93
C TYR A 67 2.71 22.77 -1.82
N SER A 68 1.49 23.31 -1.74
CA SER A 68 0.51 23.16 -2.82
C SER A 68 1.24 23.45 -4.13
N ILE A 69 1.32 22.45 -5.01
CA ILE A 69 1.84 22.68 -6.34
C ILE A 69 0.69 23.33 -7.10
N ASP A 70 0.50 24.63 -6.89
CA ASP A 70 -0.47 25.45 -7.62
C ASP A 70 0.01 25.59 -9.07
N ILE A 71 -0.08 24.49 -9.82
CA ILE A 71 0.24 24.49 -11.24
C ILE A 71 -0.92 25.18 -11.96
N PRO A 72 -0.69 26.28 -12.68
CA PRO A 72 -1.74 26.91 -13.47
C PRO A 72 -2.33 25.94 -14.50
N ASN A 73 -3.66 25.98 -14.70
CA ASN A 73 -4.42 25.08 -15.58
C ASN A 73 -4.36 23.60 -15.20
N SER A 74 -4.15 23.32 -13.92
CA SER A 74 -4.19 21.96 -13.41
C SER A 74 -5.48 21.68 -12.63
N THR A 75 -5.83 20.40 -12.53
CA THR A 75 -7.01 19.94 -11.80
C THR A 75 -6.58 18.96 -10.71
N THR A 76 -6.97 19.21 -9.47
CA THR A 76 -6.83 18.24 -8.38
C THR A 76 -7.74 17.05 -8.62
N LEU A 77 -7.14 15.87 -8.67
CA LEU A 77 -7.83 14.60 -8.90
C LEU A 77 -8.09 13.84 -7.61
N TRP A 78 -7.21 13.98 -6.63
CA TRP A 78 -7.34 13.38 -5.31
C TRP A 78 -6.55 14.19 -4.28
N GLU A 79 -7.09 14.27 -3.08
CA GLU A 79 -6.50 14.87 -1.88
C GLU A 79 -6.79 13.92 -0.71
N ALA A 80 -5.82 13.74 0.20
CA ALA A 80 -6.07 12.97 1.41
C ALA A 80 -6.95 13.74 2.39
N ASP A 81 -7.84 12.99 3.07
CA ASP A 81 -8.57 13.54 4.20
C ASP A 81 -7.60 13.96 5.32
N PRO A 82 -7.83 15.12 5.96
CA PRO A 82 -7.04 15.55 7.10
C PRO A 82 -7.16 14.53 8.25
N ARG A 83 -6.08 14.36 9.01
CA ARG A 83 -6.10 13.46 10.17
C ARG A 83 -6.97 14.04 11.28
N PRO A 84 -7.67 13.19 12.06
CA PRO A 84 -8.37 13.64 13.26
C PRO A 84 -7.43 14.35 14.24
N GLU A 85 -7.95 15.32 15.00
CA GLU A 85 -7.14 16.11 15.95
C GLU A 85 -6.45 15.23 17.01
N ASN A 86 -7.10 14.14 17.41
CA ASN A 86 -6.59 13.18 18.38
C ASN A 86 -5.65 12.12 17.77
N SER A 87 -5.28 12.21 16.48
CA SER A 87 -4.48 11.16 15.84
C SER A 87 -3.18 10.87 16.57
N ALA A 88 -2.54 11.90 17.17
CA ALA A 88 -1.30 11.76 17.92
C ALA A 88 -1.40 10.81 19.12
N GLU A 89 -2.58 10.71 19.73
CA GLU A 89 -2.87 9.81 20.85
C GLU A 89 -3.14 8.38 20.38
N TYR A 90 -3.55 8.21 19.12
CA TYR A 90 -3.97 6.94 18.51
C TYR A 90 -3.04 6.54 17.36
N TYR A 91 -1.73 6.46 17.64
CA TYR A 91 -0.71 5.95 16.71
C TYR A 91 -0.66 6.69 15.36
N GLN A 92 -1.09 7.95 15.34
CA GLN A 92 -1.18 8.78 14.15
C GLN A 92 -2.08 8.21 13.05
N PHE A 93 -3.11 7.45 13.44
CA PHE A 93 -4.06 6.86 12.52
C PHE A 93 -4.95 7.89 11.81
N THR A 94 -5.33 7.57 10.57
CA THR A 94 -6.42 8.25 9.87
C THR A 94 -7.75 7.78 10.43
N GLN A 95 -8.82 8.53 10.16
CA GLN A 95 -10.18 8.10 10.54
C GLN A 95 -10.53 6.72 9.95
N PHE A 96 -10.09 6.45 8.71
CA PHE A 96 -10.24 5.15 8.07
C PHE A 96 -9.49 4.04 8.80
N ALA A 97 -8.24 4.28 9.23
CA ALA A 97 -7.48 3.28 9.97
C ALA A 97 -8.10 2.96 11.34
N MET A 98 -8.65 3.97 12.02
CA MET A 98 -9.36 3.79 13.29
C MET A 98 -10.59 2.88 13.16
N SER A 99 -11.30 2.90 12.01
CA SER A 99 -12.49 2.05 11.82
C SER A 99 -12.17 0.62 11.39
N LEU A 100 -10.94 0.31 10.99
CA LEU A 100 -10.59 -1.02 10.47
C LEU A 100 -10.83 -2.14 11.51
N ASN A 101 -10.52 -1.88 12.78
CA ASN A 101 -10.63 -2.86 13.85
C ASN A 101 -11.88 -2.68 14.75
N GLU A 102 -12.78 -1.78 14.36
CA GLU A 102 -14.05 -1.57 15.06
C GLU A 102 -14.91 -2.84 15.02
N MET A 103 -15.54 -3.16 16.16
CA MET A 103 -16.39 -4.33 16.35
C MET A 103 -17.80 -3.91 16.75
N GLU A 104 -18.71 -3.91 15.79
CA GLU A 104 -20.13 -3.63 16.04
C GLU A 104 -20.84 -4.81 16.72
N GLU A 105 -21.94 -4.51 17.41
CA GLU A 105 -22.81 -5.53 17.99
C GLU A 105 -23.36 -6.48 16.91
N GLY A 106 -23.26 -7.78 17.17
CA GLY A 106 -23.69 -8.81 16.22
C GLY A 106 -22.73 -9.05 15.04
N MET A 107 -21.63 -8.31 14.91
CA MET A 107 -20.61 -8.57 13.88
C MET A 107 -19.88 -9.89 14.17
N LYS A 108 -19.57 -10.17 15.44
CA LYS A 108 -18.82 -11.36 15.88
C LYS A 108 -19.42 -12.69 15.41
N THR A 109 -20.75 -12.78 15.27
CA THR A 109 -21.43 -14.01 14.81
C THR A 109 -21.37 -14.21 13.29
N LYS A 110 -21.03 -13.15 12.53
CA LYS A 110 -20.96 -13.15 11.06
C LYS A 110 -19.53 -13.17 10.53
N LEU A 111 -18.54 -12.88 11.37
CA LEU A 111 -17.13 -12.90 11.00
C LEU A 111 -16.60 -14.31 10.89
N CYS A 112 -15.62 -14.48 10.01
CA CYS A 112 -14.83 -15.70 9.99
C CYS A 112 -14.05 -15.80 11.32
N PRO A 113 -13.94 -16.97 11.96
CA PRO A 113 -13.16 -17.12 13.20
C PRO A 113 -11.68 -16.71 13.10
N THR A 114 -11.15 -16.57 11.87
CA THR A 114 -9.78 -16.09 11.59
C THR A 114 -9.70 -14.59 11.29
N ASP A 115 -10.81 -13.84 11.35
CA ASP A 115 -10.80 -12.39 11.14
C ASP A 115 -9.95 -11.71 12.22
N CYS A 116 -9.09 -10.76 11.82
CA CYS A 116 -8.14 -10.15 12.73
C CYS A 116 -8.78 -9.31 13.84
N ARG A 117 -10.05 -8.87 13.68
CA ARG A 117 -10.78 -8.19 14.75
C ARG A 117 -11.02 -9.05 15.99
N LEU A 118 -10.94 -10.37 15.81
CA LEU A 118 -11.08 -11.36 16.88
C LEU A 118 -9.74 -11.69 17.55
N ARG A 119 -8.62 -11.09 17.10
CA ARG A 119 -7.29 -11.38 17.61
C ARG A 119 -7.13 -10.75 19.02
N PRO A 120 -6.91 -11.56 20.08
CA PRO A 120 -7.04 -11.10 21.45
C PRO A 120 -5.91 -10.16 21.93
N ASP A 121 -4.70 -10.30 21.39
CA ASP A 121 -3.58 -9.40 21.72
C ASP A 121 -3.80 -7.98 21.19
N ILE A 122 -4.30 -7.82 19.97
CA ILE A 122 -4.64 -6.52 19.39
C ILE A 122 -5.80 -5.88 20.17
N ARG A 123 -6.83 -6.66 20.53
CA ARG A 123 -7.97 -6.12 21.31
C ARG A 123 -7.54 -5.61 22.68
N LYS A 124 -6.71 -6.37 23.41
CA LYS A 124 -6.16 -5.94 24.70
C LYS A 124 -5.30 -4.68 24.56
N LEU A 125 -4.51 -4.58 23.50
CA LEU A 125 -3.70 -3.39 23.23
C LEU A 125 -4.57 -2.15 22.98
N GLU A 126 -5.66 -2.29 22.21
CA GLU A 126 -6.62 -1.20 21.98
C GLU A 126 -7.35 -0.76 23.24
N GLU A 127 -7.61 -1.69 24.17
CA GLU A 127 -8.21 -1.42 25.49
C GLU A 127 -7.20 -0.85 26.51
N GLY A 128 -5.92 -0.76 26.15
CA GLY A 128 -4.84 -0.23 26.99
C GLY A 128 -4.19 -1.26 27.92
N ASP A 129 -4.57 -2.55 27.84
CA ASP A 129 -3.94 -3.65 28.59
C ASP A 129 -2.67 -4.14 27.88
N ILE A 130 -1.57 -3.43 28.11
CA ILE A 130 -0.26 -3.69 27.48
C ILE A 130 0.29 -5.06 27.89
N ASP A 131 0.23 -5.38 29.19
CA ASP A 131 0.77 -6.63 29.73
C ASP A 131 -0.03 -7.84 29.23
N GLY A 132 -1.36 -7.75 29.24
CA GLY A 132 -2.22 -8.78 28.71
C GLY A 132 -2.07 -8.96 27.20
N ALA A 133 -1.86 -7.88 26.44
CA ALA A 133 -1.56 -7.95 25.02
C ALA A 133 -0.24 -8.69 24.74
N ALA A 134 0.82 -8.39 25.51
CA ALA A 134 2.11 -9.06 25.38
C ALA A 134 2.03 -10.58 25.69
N ALA A 135 1.25 -10.95 26.72
CA ALA A 135 1.01 -12.34 27.07
C ALA A 135 0.25 -13.10 25.96
N GLU A 136 -0.83 -12.52 25.42
CA GLU A 136 -1.57 -13.12 24.31
C GLU A 136 -0.73 -13.23 23.04
N LYS A 137 0.06 -12.21 22.71
CA LYS A 137 0.96 -12.24 21.56
C LYS A 137 1.92 -13.43 21.64
N THR A 138 2.53 -13.64 22.80
CA THR A 138 3.42 -14.79 23.04
C THR A 138 2.68 -16.10 22.84
N ARG A 139 1.50 -16.26 23.46
CA ARG A 139 0.67 -17.48 23.32
C ARG A 139 0.30 -17.79 21.86
N LEU A 140 -0.08 -16.77 21.09
CA LEU A 140 -0.46 -16.91 19.68
C LEU A 140 0.73 -17.32 18.80
N GLU A 141 1.89 -16.67 18.99
CA GLU A 141 3.11 -17.00 18.25
C GLU A 141 3.62 -18.42 18.56
N GLU A 142 3.52 -18.84 19.82
CA GLU A 142 3.84 -20.21 20.24
C GLU A 142 2.87 -21.24 19.63
N LYS A 143 1.55 -20.98 19.71
CA LYS A 143 0.51 -21.81 19.06
C LYS A 143 0.79 -21.98 17.57
N GLN A 144 1.11 -20.90 16.87
CA GLN A 144 1.44 -20.93 15.44
C GLN A 144 2.72 -21.73 15.17
N ARG A 145 3.75 -21.55 16.00
CA ARG A 145 5.03 -22.26 15.90
C ARG A 145 4.85 -23.76 16.08
N ASP A 146 4.06 -24.19 17.05
CA ASP A 146 3.80 -25.60 17.32
C ASP A 146 2.90 -26.23 16.26
N ALA A 147 1.89 -25.52 15.77
CA ALA A 147 1.10 -25.95 14.61
C ALA A 147 1.97 -26.16 13.36
N ARG A 148 3.00 -25.32 13.15
CA ARG A 148 3.97 -25.51 12.05
C ARG A 148 4.86 -26.73 12.27
N LYS A 149 5.38 -26.96 13.49
CA LYS A 149 6.18 -28.15 13.82
C LYS A 149 5.38 -29.44 13.64
N ALA A 150 4.14 -29.48 14.13
CA ALA A 150 3.24 -30.63 14.02
C ALA A 150 2.93 -31.00 12.57
N ARG A 151 2.77 -30.00 11.69
CA ARG A 151 2.60 -30.22 10.24
C ARG A 151 3.85 -30.78 9.58
N LYS A 152 5.04 -30.27 9.89
CA LYS A 152 6.30 -30.78 9.33
C LYS A 152 6.55 -32.26 9.66
N GLY A 153 6.08 -32.72 10.83
CA GLY A 153 6.18 -34.12 11.24
C GLY A 153 5.23 -35.08 10.50
N LYS A 154 4.18 -34.57 9.83
CA LYS A 154 3.19 -35.35 9.10
C LYS A 154 3.37 -35.12 7.60
N LYS A 155 3.89 -36.12 6.87
CA LYS A 155 4.16 -36.05 5.42
C LYS A 155 2.95 -35.72 4.53
N SER A 156 1.72 -35.68 5.05
CA SER A 156 0.49 -35.64 4.25
C SER A 156 -0.33 -34.34 4.33
N LEU A 157 0.08 -33.31 5.07
CA LEU A 157 -0.70 -32.08 5.20
C LEU A 157 0.14 -30.86 4.79
N GLU A 158 0.24 -30.64 3.49
CA GLU A 158 0.70 -29.35 2.97
C GLU A 158 -0.31 -28.26 3.36
N TRP A 159 0.18 -27.15 3.88
CA TRP A 159 -0.69 -26.05 4.28
C TRP A 159 -1.08 -25.22 3.06
N THR A 160 -2.37 -25.18 2.77
CA THR A 160 -2.93 -24.35 1.70
C THR A 160 -3.79 -23.24 2.29
N PRO A 161 -3.65 -21.99 1.83
CA PRO A 161 -4.60 -20.93 2.17
C PRO A 161 -6.00 -21.30 1.69
N ARG A 162 -7.02 -20.99 2.50
CA ARG A 162 -8.40 -21.36 2.19
C ARG A 162 -9.01 -20.53 1.05
N TRP A 163 -8.82 -19.22 1.12
CA TRP A 163 -9.55 -18.27 0.28
C TRP A 163 -8.81 -17.91 -1.01
N PHE A 164 -7.56 -18.33 -1.15
CA PHE A 164 -6.72 -18.00 -2.30
C PHE A 164 -5.93 -19.21 -2.76
N THR A 165 -5.68 -19.30 -4.07
CA THR A 165 -4.80 -20.29 -4.69
C THR A 165 -3.75 -19.60 -5.54
N LEU A 166 -2.56 -20.19 -5.60
CA LEU A 166 -1.49 -19.70 -6.47
C LEU A 166 -1.83 -20.07 -7.92
N GLY A 167 -1.80 -19.10 -8.83
CA GLY A 167 -2.17 -19.31 -10.23
C GLY A 167 -1.63 -18.20 -11.15
N ILE A 168 -1.89 -18.31 -12.45
CA ILE A 168 -1.46 -17.30 -13.43
C ILE A 168 -2.56 -16.28 -13.66
N ASN A 169 -2.25 -15.00 -13.44
CA ASN A 169 -3.18 -13.90 -13.66
C ASN A 169 -3.47 -13.75 -15.18
N PRO A 170 -4.74 -13.71 -15.61
CA PRO A 170 -5.11 -13.72 -17.02
C PRO A 170 -4.70 -12.44 -17.77
N HIS A 171 -4.50 -11.33 -17.07
CA HIS A 171 -4.15 -10.04 -17.66
C HIS A 171 -2.64 -9.81 -17.69
N THR A 172 -1.94 -10.09 -16.58
CA THR A 172 -0.48 -9.83 -16.48
C THR A 172 0.38 -11.01 -16.94
N LYS A 173 -0.19 -12.22 -17.03
CA LYS A 173 0.52 -13.48 -17.34
C LYS A 173 1.61 -13.85 -16.32
N GLN A 174 1.52 -13.30 -15.11
CA GLN A 174 2.44 -13.58 -14.00
C GLN A 174 1.75 -14.43 -12.93
N GLU A 175 2.55 -15.06 -12.06
CA GLU A 175 2.06 -15.79 -10.89
C GLU A 175 1.47 -14.81 -9.87
N ASP A 176 0.29 -15.15 -9.34
CA ASP A 176 -0.51 -14.31 -8.44
C ASP A 176 -1.37 -15.18 -7.50
N TRP A 177 -1.88 -14.58 -6.42
CA TRP A 177 -2.84 -15.22 -5.51
C TRP A 177 -4.27 -14.92 -5.96
N LEU A 178 -4.93 -15.92 -6.53
CA LEU A 178 -6.27 -15.79 -7.08
C LEU A 178 -7.32 -16.13 -6.02
N TYR A 179 -8.34 -15.27 -5.87
CA TYR A 179 -9.45 -15.50 -4.95
C TYR A 179 -10.30 -16.69 -5.40
N ASN A 180 -10.51 -17.65 -4.50
CA ASN A 180 -11.22 -18.91 -4.78
C ASN A 180 -12.75 -18.78 -4.77
N GLY A 181 -13.31 -17.66 -4.28
CA GLY A 181 -14.73 -17.59 -3.96
C GLY A 181 -15.06 -18.12 -2.56
N GLY A 182 -16.35 -18.11 -2.21
CA GLY A 182 -16.89 -18.76 -1.01
C GLY A 182 -16.72 -18.03 0.32
N TYR A 183 -15.84 -17.02 0.42
CA TYR A 183 -15.67 -16.27 1.68
C TYR A 183 -16.97 -15.57 2.09
N TRP A 184 -17.62 -14.93 1.12
CA TRP A 184 -18.82 -14.13 1.34
C TRP A 184 -20.08 -14.97 1.57
N ASP A 185 -20.04 -16.28 1.31
CA ASP A 185 -21.16 -17.21 1.55
C ASP A 185 -21.33 -17.53 3.06
N ARG A 186 -20.40 -17.06 3.91
CA ARG A 186 -20.42 -17.22 5.37
C ARG A 186 -20.42 -18.66 5.87
N ASN A 187 -20.00 -19.61 5.03
CA ASN A 187 -19.78 -20.99 5.44
C ASN A 187 -18.36 -21.18 6.00
N PHE A 188 -18.24 -21.04 7.32
CA PHE A 188 -16.97 -21.14 8.06
C PHE A 188 -16.73 -22.52 8.68
N THR A 189 -17.32 -23.57 8.12
CA THR A 189 -17.03 -24.96 8.52
C THR A 189 -15.55 -25.29 8.28
N HIS A 190 -14.91 -26.02 9.18
CA HIS A 190 -13.49 -26.43 9.08
C HIS A 190 -12.48 -25.27 8.94
N ILE A 191 -12.76 -24.11 9.54
CA ILE A 191 -11.78 -23.02 9.64
C ILE A 191 -10.71 -23.38 10.70
N PRO A 192 -9.42 -23.14 10.42
CA PRO A 192 -8.36 -23.37 11.40
C PRO A 192 -8.55 -22.46 12.63
N ASP A 193 -8.39 -23.05 13.81
CA ASP A 193 -8.35 -22.30 15.06
C ASP A 193 -6.93 -21.71 15.27
N ILE A 194 -6.82 -20.40 15.04
CA ILE A 194 -5.55 -19.67 15.07
C ILE A 194 -5.41 -18.70 16.25
N PHE A 195 -6.47 -18.53 17.06
CA PHE A 195 -6.47 -17.62 18.20
C PHE A 195 -6.42 -18.33 19.55
#